data_AF-A0A6I9MJJ4-F1
#
_entry.id   AF-A0A6I9MJJ4-F1
#
_cell.length_a   1.000
_cell.length_b   1.000
_cell.length_c   1.000
_cell.angle_alpha   90.00
_cell.angle_beta   90.00
_cell.angle_gamma   90.00
#
_symmetry.space_group_name_H-M   'P 1'
#
loop_
_entity.id
_entity.type
_entity.pdbx_description
1 polymer ?
#
loop_
_entity_poly.entity_id
_entity_poly.type
_entity_poly.pdbx_seq_one_letter_code
_entity_poly.pdbx_strand_id
1 'polypeptide(L)'
;FSAGDVVMMYPCNAPEDVQQFCELLRLDPRATFSLRATGSTAVPPRLPQPCSVRHLVEKHLDVAAVPRRSFFELLSTFATNEVEKEKLLEFSSAAGQDELHSYCNRPRRSALE
;
A
#
# COMPACT_ATOMS: atom_id res chain seq x y z
N PHE A 1 8.98 -11.46 32.39
CA PHE A 1 7.59 -11.23 32.00
C PHE A 1 6.69 -11.76 33.11
N SER A 2 5.55 -11.14 33.34
CA SER A 2 4.51 -11.51 34.30
C SER A 2 3.18 -11.81 33.62
N ALA A 3 2.25 -12.43 34.34
CA ALA A 3 0.88 -12.61 33.85
C ALA A 3 0.26 -11.24 33.55
N GLY A 4 -0.24 -11.06 32.32
CA GLY A 4 -0.76 -9.80 31.83
C GLY A 4 0.19 -8.99 30.95
N ASP A 5 1.46 -9.40 30.80
CA ASP A 5 2.40 -8.75 29.89
C ASP A 5 2.00 -8.97 28.41
N VAL A 6 2.22 -7.95 27.58
CA VAL A 6 1.96 -7.97 26.13
C VAL A 6 3.26 -8.14 25.37
N VAL A 7 3.27 -9.06 24.40
CA VAL A 7 4.34 -9.18 23.41
C VAL A 7 3.93 -8.50 22.11
N MET A 8 4.82 -7.68 21.56
CA MET A 8 4.64 -7.08 20.24
C MET A 8 5.27 -7.98 19.20
N MET A 9 4.46 -8.42 18.23
CA MET A 9 4.94 -9.17 17.06
C MET A 9 4.93 -8.25 15.84
N TYR A 10 6.02 -8.30 15.06
CA TYR A 10 6.13 -7.60 13.78
C TYR A 10 5.89 -8.61 12.66
N PRO A 11 4.67 -8.67 12.08
CA PRO A 11 4.38 -9.59 11.00
C PRO A 11 5.12 -9.20 9.72
N CYS A 12 5.19 -10.13 8.78
CA CYS A 12 5.68 -9.90 7.43
C CYS A 12 4.58 -10.28 6.43
N ASN A 13 4.50 -9.59 5.30
CA ASN A 13 3.61 -9.98 4.22
C ASN A 13 4.03 -11.34 3.64
N ALA A 14 3.07 -12.07 3.07
CA ALA A 14 3.34 -13.36 2.45
C ALA A 14 4.31 -13.20 1.27
N PRO A 15 5.23 -14.15 1.03
CA PRO A 15 6.15 -14.10 -0.10
C PRO A 15 5.44 -13.94 -1.45
N GLU A 16 4.25 -14.53 -1.58
CA GLU A 16 3.39 -14.47 -2.77
C GLU A 16 2.87 -13.06 -3.01
N ASP A 17 2.39 -12.36 -1.96
CA ASP A 17 1.92 -10.97 -2.05
C ASP A 17 3.07 -10.02 -2.40
N VAL A 18 4.26 -10.24 -1.81
CA VAL A 18 5.46 -9.46 -2.12
C VAL A 18 5.85 -9.62 -3.60
N GLN A 19 5.77 -10.84 -4.12
CA GLN A 19 6.04 -11.14 -5.52
C GLN A 19 5.00 -10.48 -6.42
N GLN A 20 3.71 -10.67 -6.15
CA GLN A 20 2.61 -10.07 -6.91
C GLN A 20 2.72 -8.55 -6.96
N PHE A 21 3.01 -7.89 -5.84
CA PHE A 21 3.25 -6.45 -5.79
C PHE A 21 4.36 -6.01 -6.75
N CYS A 22 5.50 -6.71 -6.72
CA CYS A 22 6.64 -6.38 -7.58
C CYS A 22 6.32 -6.60 -9.06
N GLU A 23 5.57 -7.65 -9.40
CA GLU A 23 5.15 -7.94 -10.77
C GLU A 23 4.17 -6.90 -11.31
N LEU A 24 3.13 -6.55 -10.55
CA LEU A 24 2.14 -5.53 -10.92
C LEU A 24 2.78 -4.18 -11.20
N LEU A 25 3.72 -3.77 -10.34
CA LEU A 25 4.40 -2.48 -10.45
C LEU A 25 5.69 -2.53 -11.27
N ARG A 26 6.05 -3.70 -11.82
CA ARG A 26 7.26 -3.93 -12.62
C ARG A 26 8.55 -3.49 -11.91
N LEU A 27 8.64 -3.77 -10.62
CA LEU A 27 9.78 -3.43 -9.78
C LEU A 27 10.72 -4.64 -9.63
N ASP A 28 12.03 -4.41 -9.70
CA ASP A 28 13.01 -5.43 -9.31
C ASP A 28 13.04 -5.54 -7.77
N PRO A 29 12.67 -6.70 -7.18
CA PRO A 29 12.69 -6.89 -5.73
C PRO A 29 14.09 -6.74 -5.11
N ARG A 30 15.16 -6.85 -5.90
CA ARG A 30 16.56 -6.71 -5.46
C ARG A 30 17.08 -5.28 -5.58
N ALA A 31 16.39 -4.41 -6.31
CA ALA A 31 16.78 -3.01 -6.41
C ALA A 31 16.79 -2.36 -5.03
N THR A 32 17.85 -1.60 -4.76
CA THR A 32 18.02 -0.86 -3.51
C THR A 32 17.83 0.63 -3.73
N PHE A 33 17.22 1.30 -2.77
CA PHE A 33 16.97 2.74 -2.81
C PHE A 33 17.31 3.38 -1.47
N SER A 34 17.48 4.71 -1.49
CA SER A 34 17.52 5.52 -0.29
C SER A 34 16.53 6.67 -0.40
N LEU A 35 15.84 6.98 0.70
CA LEU A 35 14.91 8.10 0.78
C LEU A 35 15.63 9.36 1.23
N ARG A 36 15.32 10.47 0.57
CA ARG A 36 15.70 11.82 1.00
C ARG A 36 14.43 12.61 1.26
N ALA A 37 14.39 13.32 2.39
CA ALA A 37 13.29 14.22 2.69
C ALA A 37 13.18 15.30 1.61
N THR A 38 11.95 15.55 1.16
CA THR A 38 11.62 16.65 0.26
C THR A 38 10.71 17.62 1.01
N GLY A 39 11.12 18.89 1.11
CA GLY A 39 10.37 19.90 1.88
C GLY A 39 10.35 19.59 3.38
N SER A 40 9.17 19.64 3.99
CA SER A 40 8.95 19.40 5.43
C SER A 40 8.65 17.93 5.79
N THR A 41 8.58 17.03 4.82
CA THR A 41 8.24 15.61 5.07
C THR A 41 9.45 14.82 5.54
N ALA A 42 9.38 14.27 6.75
CA ALA A 42 10.44 13.43 7.31
C ALA A 42 10.50 12.05 6.65
N VAL A 43 11.71 11.50 6.53
CA VAL A 43 11.92 10.10 6.13
C VAL A 43 11.46 9.19 7.27
N PRO A 44 10.76 8.06 6.98
CA PRO A 44 10.37 7.10 8.01
C PRO A 44 11.59 6.60 8.80
N PRO A 45 11.66 6.81 10.13
CA PRO A 45 12.88 6.63 10.90
C PRO A 45 13.33 5.17 11.05
N ARG A 46 12.44 4.22 10.79
CA ARG A 46 12.69 2.77 10.93
C ARG A 46 12.92 2.05 9.61
N LEU A 47 12.90 2.76 8.48
CA LEU A 47 13.19 2.16 7.18
C LEU A 47 14.71 2.11 6.99
N PRO A 48 15.33 0.94 6.78
CA PRO A 48 16.77 0.85 6.52
C PRO A 48 17.20 1.71 5.33
N GLN A 49 18.44 2.20 5.34
CA GLN A 49 18.99 3.03 4.27
C GLN A 49 20.41 2.52 3.96
N PRO A 50 20.66 1.88 2.80
CA PRO A 50 19.72 1.59 1.72
C PRO A 50 18.69 0.49 2.08
N CYS A 51 17.49 0.57 1.50
CA CYS A 51 16.46 -0.47 1.60
C CYS A 51 16.29 -1.16 0.24
N SER A 52 16.02 -2.48 0.23
CA SER A 52 15.57 -3.15 -1.00
C SER A 52 14.06 -3.04 -1.17
N VAL A 53 13.56 -3.09 -2.41
CA VAL A 53 12.13 -3.14 -2.70
C VAL A 53 11.46 -4.30 -1.96
N ARG A 54 12.07 -5.49 -1.98
CA ARG A 54 11.56 -6.66 -1.23
C ARG A 54 11.40 -6.36 0.26
N HIS A 55 12.41 -5.79 0.90
CA HIS A 55 12.37 -5.53 2.34
C HIS A 55 11.31 -4.49 2.71
N LEU A 56 11.15 -3.45 1.89
CA LEU A 56 10.09 -2.46 2.05
C LEU A 56 8.71 -3.13 2.03
N VAL A 57 8.43 -3.91 1.00
CA VAL A 57 7.11 -4.53 0.80
C VAL A 57 6.86 -5.60 1.86
N GLU A 58 7.85 -6.42 2.20
CA GLU A 58 7.71 -7.51 3.17
C GLU A 58 7.42 -7.01 4.58
N LYS A 59 8.01 -5.88 5.02
CA LYS A 59 8.04 -5.50 6.44
C LYS A 59 7.49 -4.11 6.79
N HIS A 60 7.30 -3.23 5.81
CA HIS A 60 6.99 -1.83 6.06
C HIS A 60 5.72 -1.32 5.38
N LEU A 61 5.18 -2.05 4.40
CA LEU A 61 3.93 -1.70 3.73
C LEU A 61 2.83 -2.68 4.12
N ASP A 62 1.63 -2.16 4.32
CA ASP A 62 0.44 -2.98 4.50
C ASP A 62 -0.26 -3.14 3.14
N VAL A 63 0.13 -4.17 2.38
CA VAL A 63 -0.43 -4.43 1.04
C VAL A 63 -1.75 -5.20 1.11
N ALA A 64 -2.04 -5.84 2.24
CA ALA A 64 -3.27 -6.59 2.49
C ALA A 64 -4.41 -5.72 3.04
N ALA A 65 -4.12 -4.47 3.44
CA ALA A 65 -5.12 -3.51 3.87
C ALA A 65 -6.14 -3.21 2.76
N VAL A 66 -7.40 -3.03 3.18
CA VAL A 66 -8.44 -2.49 2.31
C VAL A 66 -8.07 -1.05 1.95
N PRO A 67 -7.94 -0.70 0.65
CA PRO A 67 -7.52 0.62 0.24
C PRO A 67 -8.49 1.72 0.68
N ARG A 68 -7.94 2.85 1.12
CA ARG A 68 -8.70 4.02 1.57
C ARG A 68 -9.04 4.93 0.39
N ARG A 69 -9.99 5.86 0.55
CA ARG A 69 -10.34 6.86 -0.48
C ARG A 69 -9.12 7.56 -1.11
N SER A 70 -8.17 7.98 -0.28
CA SER A 70 -6.95 8.68 -0.73
C SER A 70 -6.05 7.83 -1.62
N PHE A 71 -6.12 6.50 -1.52
CA PHE A 71 -5.41 5.59 -2.43
C PHE A 71 -5.96 5.70 -3.85
N PHE A 72 -7.30 5.66 -4.00
CA PHE A 72 -7.95 5.81 -5.31
C PHE A 72 -7.75 7.20 -5.91
N GLU A 73 -7.78 8.24 -5.07
CA GLU A 73 -7.46 9.61 -5.50
C GLU A 73 -6.04 9.66 -6.09
N LEU A 74 -5.05 9.10 -5.40
CA LEU A 74 -3.67 9.07 -5.88
C LEU A 74 -3.56 8.25 -7.18
N LEU A 75 -4.16 7.06 -7.25
CA LEU A 75 -4.13 6.22 -8.45
C LEU A 75 -4.76 6.89 -9.66
N SER A 76 -5.80 7.72 -9.47
CA SER A 76 -6.45 8.44 -10.57
C SER A 76 -5.49 9.38 -11.33
N THR A 77 -4.40 9.83 -10.68
CA THR A 77 -3.37 10.67 -11.29
C THR A 77 -2.44 9.91 -12.24
N PHE A 78 -2.37 8.58 -12.10
CA PHE A 78 -1.54 7.69 -12.93
C PHE A 78 -2.34 6.95 -14.01
N ALA A 79 -3.68 6.89 -13.88
CA ALA A 79 -4.54 6.20 -14.82
C ALA A 79 -4.53 6.89 -16.21
N THR A 80 -4.18 6.13 -17.25
CA THR A 80 -4.15 6.60 -18.64
C THR A 80 -5.43 6.30 -19.41
N ASN A 81 -6.24 5.37 -18.92
CA ASN A 81 -7.56 5.07 -19.46
C ASN A 81 -8.61 5.95 -18.78
N GLU A 82 -9.39 6.70 -19.57
CA GLU A 82 -10.37 7.65 -19.02
C GLU A 82 -11.47 6.96 -18.20
N VAL A 83 -11.94 5.79 -18.62
CA VAL A 83 -12.99 5.04 -17.89
C VAL A 83 -12.48 4.55 -16.54
N GLU A 84 -11.25 4.03 -16.50
CA GLU A 84 -10.61 3.62 -15.24
C GLU A 84 -10.39 4.81 -14.32
N LYS A 85 -9.92 5.94 -14.87
CA LYS A 85 -9.71 7.17 -14.13
C LYS A 85 -10.99 7.72 -13.52
N GLU A 86 -12.08 7.79 -14.30
CA GLU A 86 -13.40 8.20 -13.81
C GLU A 86 -13.85 7.31 -12.65
N LYS A 87 -13.63 5.99 -12.74
CA LYS A 87 -14.01 5.07 -11.68
C LYS A 87 -13.18 5.24 -10.40
N LEU A 88 -11.88 5.49 -10.53
CA LEU A 88 -11.00 5.79 -9.40
C LEU A 88 -11.41 7.11 -8.71
N LEU A 89 -11.78 8.13 -9.51
CA LEU A 89 -12.29 9.39 -8.99
C LEU A 89 -13.62 9.20 -8.25
N GLU A 90 -14.55 8.40 -8.80
CA GLU A 90 -15.80 8.04 -8.13
C GLU A 90 -15.54 7.42 -6.75
N PHE A 91 -14.66 6.41 -6.66
CA PHE A 91 -14.28 5.78 -5.39
C PHE A 91 -13.62 6.72 -4.38
N SER A 92 -12.90 7.74 -4.86
CA SER A 92 -12.32 8.76 -3.99
C SER A 92 -13.35 9.79 -3.47
N SER A 93 -14.50 9.92 -4.13
CA SER A 93 -15.51 10.94 -3.84
C SER A 93 -16.38 10.63 -2.63
N ALA A 94 -17.03 11.66 -2.08
CA ALA A 94 -18.03 11.49 -1.02
C ALA A 94 -19.33 10.81 -1.51
N ALA A 95 -19.67 10.98 -2.80
CA ALA A 95 -20.84 10.35 -3.39
C ALA A 95 -20.63 8.85 -3.62
N GLY A 96 -19.43 8.44 -4.05
CA GLY A 96 -19.09 7.05 -4.39
C GLY A 96 -18.80 6.13 -3.19
N GLN A 97 -19.34 6.44 -2.01
CA GLN A 97 -19.01 5.72 -0.78
C GLN A 97 -19.66 4.36 -0.68
N ASP A 98 -20.90 4.25 -1.15
CA ASP A 98 -21.61 2.97 -1.15
C ASP A 98 -20.98 2.02 -2.17
N GLU A 99 -20.50 2.56 -3.29
CA GLU A 99 -19.74 1.83 -4.32
C GLU A 99 -18.39 1.37 -3.79
N LEU A 100 -17.60 2.25 -3.17
CA LEU A 100 -16.33 1.87 -2.54
C LEU A 100 -16.54 0.84 -1.43
N HIS A 101 -17.60 0.99 -0.64
CA HIS A 101 -17.94 0.03 0.40
C HIS A 101 -18.28 -1.34 -0.19
N SER A 102 -19.11 -1.37 -1.24
CA SER A 102 -19.51 -2.59 -1.92
C SER A 102 -18.36 -3.27 -2.67
N TYR A 103 -17.48 -2.49 -3.27
CA TYR A 103 -16.36 -2.97 -4.09
C TYR A 103 -15.17 -3.43 -3.25
N CYS A 104 -14.75 -2.66 -2.25
CA CYS A 104 -13.54 -2.96 -1.46
C CYS A 104 -13.86 -3.43 -0.05
N ASN A 105 -14.65 -2.67 0.71
CA ASN A 105 -14.76 -2.89 2.17
C ASN A 105 -15.50 -4.18 2.51
N ARG A 106 -16.64 -4.43 1.86
CA ARG A 106 -17.47 -5.63 2.07
C ARG A 106 -16.74 -6.93 1.69
N PRO A 107 -16.12 -7.05 0.50
CA PRO A 107 -15.34 -8.25 0.15
C PRO A 107 -13.91 -8.26 0.73
N ARG A 108 -13.46 -7.17 1.35
CA ARG A 108 -12.10 -6.96 1.86
C ARG A 108 -11.02 -7.04 0.77
N ARG A 109 -11.25 -6.41 -0.39
CA ARG A 109 -10.24 -6.32 -1.46
C ARG A 109 -9.02 -5.55 -1.01
N SER A 110 -7.85 -6.04 -1.37
CA SER A 110 -6.55 -5.41 -1.11
C SER A 110 -6.12 -4.47 -2.25
N ALA A 111 -4.94 -3.85 -2.11
CA ALA A 111 -4.35 -3.04 -3.17
C ALA A 111 -3.77 -3.86 -4.34
N LEU A 112 -3.67 -5.20 -4.20
CA LEU A 112 -3.09 -6.10 -5.19
C LEU A 112 -4.13 -6.70 -6.17
N GLU A 113 -5.42 -6.47 -5.92
CA GLU A 113 -6.57 -6.93 -6.71
C GLU A 113 -7.10 -5.83 -7.64
#